data_AF-A0A1I4AIH4-F1
#
_entry.id   AF-A0A1I4AIH4-F1
#
_cell.length_a   1.000
_cell.length_b   1.000
_cell.length_c   1.000
_cell.angle_alpha   90.00
_cell.angle_beta   90.00
_cell.angle_gamma   90.00
#
_symmetry.space_group_name_H-M   'P 1'
#
loop_
_entity.id
_entity.type
_entity.pdbx_description
1 polymer ?
#
loop_
_entity_poly.entity_id
_entity_poly.type
_entity_poly.pdbx_seq_one_letter_code
_entity_poly.pdbx_strand_id
1 'polypeptide(L)'
;MVVRRAFQAEQDPWDGMAAGCRALLEASLEPAVRKLTLVEAPGALDWSTMRNIQAGCKEQMRRGLVIAIEAGCIPDRPLEPLTSLLYGGICEIALDLADAIDQHAALEDSSVLLPDDRRPRRPRRPPHGNPAARRHQRSVPRGRG
;
A
#
# COMPACT_ATOMS: atom_id res chain seq x y z
N MET A 1 13.13 2.51 -1.92
CA MET A 1 12.54 3.15 -3.13
C MET A 1 11.48 2.27 -3.79
N VAL A 2 11.58 0.94 -3.71
CA VAL A 2 10.66 -0.03 -4.32
C VAL A 2 9.24 -0.01 -3.75
N VAL A 3 9.07 -0.01 -2.42
CA VAL A 3 7.76 0.01 -1.74
C VAL A 3 6.89 1.19 -2.19
N ARG A 4 7.47 2.40 -2.20
CA ARG A 4 6.75 3.60 -2.64
C ARG A 4 6.37 3.54 -4.12
N ARG A 5 7.22 2.96 -4.98
CA ARG A 5 6.91 2.79 -6.41
C ARG A 5 5.78 1.79 -6.62
N ALA A 6 5.80 0.66 -5.92
CA ALA A 6 4.73 -0.34 -5.97
C ALA A 6 3.39 0.28 -5.54
N PHE A 7 3.38 1.08 -4.47
CA PHE A 7 2.19 1.82 -4.06
C PHE A 7 1.68 2.79 -5.14
N GLN A 8 2.57 3.54 -5.75
CA GLN A 8 2.22 4.57 -6.75
C GLN A 8 1.83 4.00 -8.12
N ALA A 9 2.11 2.72 -8.38
CA ALA A 9 1.74 2.06 -9.63
C ALA A 9 0.24 1.76 -9.70
N GLU A 10 -0.41 1.63 -8.54
CA GLU A 10 -1.83 1.33 -8.44
C GLU A 10 -2.68 2.60 -8.42
N GLN A 11 -3.83 2.55 -9.11
CA GLN A 11 -4.77 3.67 -9.15
C GLN A 11 -5.64 3.75 -7.89
N ASP A 12 -5.87 2.60 -7.25
CA ASP A 12 -6.60 2.48 -6.00
C ASP A 12 -5.59 2.46 -4.84
N PRO A 13 -5.69 3.39 -3.87
CA PRO A 13 -4.75 3.43 -2.76
C PRO A 13 -4.71 2.17 -1.90
N TRP A 14 -5.80 1.39 -1.85
CA TRP A 14 -5.81 0.12 -1.13
C TRP A 14 -5.03 -0.95 -1.88
N ASP A 15 -5.20 -1.02 -3.20
CA ASP A 15 -4.41 -1.90 -4.06
C ASP A 15 -2.93 -1.50 -4.01
N GLY A 16 -2.65 -0.20 -3.98
CA GLY A 16 -1.30 0.34 -3.79
C GLY A 16 -0.71 -0.06 -2.43
N MET A 17 -1.52 -0.10 -1.37
CA MET A 17 -1.06 -0.57 -0.07
C MET A 17 -0.72 -2.06 -0.10
N ALA A 18 -1.54 -2.88 -0.76
CA ALA A 18 -1.26 -4.30 -0.98
C ALA A 18 0.07 -4.51 -1.72
N ALA A 19 0.24 -3.79 -2.83
CA ALA A 19 1.45 -3.83 -3.65
C ALA A 19 2.69 -3.37 -2.88
N GLY A 20 2.56 -2.31 -2.07
CA GLY A 20 3.62 -1.83 -1.20
C GLY A 20 4.04 -2.86 -0.14
N CYS A 21 3.07 -3.56 0.47
CA CYS A 21 3.34 -4.61 1.45
C CYS A 21 4.03 -5.82 0.82
N ARG A 22 3.56 -6.27 -0.35
CA ARG A 22 4.22 -7.35 -1.11
C ARG A 22 5.66 -6.98 -1.45
N ALA A 23 5.89 -5.77 -1.96
CA ALA A 23 7.23 -5.29 -2.28
C ALA A 23 8.15 -5.17 -1.05
N LEU A 24 7.59 -4.94 0.15
CA LEU A 24 8.35 -4.95 1.39
C LEU A 24 8.80 -6.37 1.75
N LEU A 25 7.90 -7.35 1.66
CA LEU A 25 8.22 -8.77 1.91
C LEU A 25 9.23 -9.31 0.89
N GLU A 26 9.06 -8.99 -0.39
CA GLU A 26 10.03 -9.35 -1.44
C GLU A 26 11.42 -8.78 -1.13
N ALA A 27 11.49 -7.52 -0.68
CA ALA A 27 12.76 -6.92 -0.27
C ALA A 27 13.36 -7.57 0.98
N SER A 28 12.52 -8.08 1.90
CA SER A 28 12.96 -8.83 3.08
C SER A 28 13.55 -10.21 2.74
N LEU A 29 13.27 -10.76 1.55
CA LEU A 29 13.88 -12.00 1.06
C LEU A 29 15.30 -11.82 0.52
N GLU A 30 15.76 -10.58 0.28
CA GLU A 30 17.13 -10.35 -0.16
C GLU A 30 18.11 -10.90 0.90
N PRO A 31 19.06 -11.78 0.53
CA PRO A 31 19.90 -12.51 1.50
C PRO A 31 20.64 -11.62 2.49
N ALA A 32 21.06 -10.42 2.04
CA ALA A 32 21.72 -9.42 2.87
C ALA A 32 20.77 -8.80 3.91
N VAL A 33 19.50 -8.56 3.55
CA VAL A 33 18.47 -7.97 4.41
C VAL A 33 17.94 -9.01 5.40
N ARG A 34 17.70 -10.25 4.96
CA ARG A 34 17.27 -11.37 5.81
C ARG A 34 18.26 -11.62 6.96
N LYS A 35 19.54 -11.75 6.63
CA LYS A 35 20.59 -12.08 7.62
C LYS A 35 20.79 -10.96 8.64
N LEU A 36 20.85 -9.70 8.19
CA LEU A 36 21.13 -8.56 9.07
C LEU A 36 19.93 -8.11 9.92
N THR A 37 18.70 -8.23 9.40
CA THR A 37 17.54 -7.55 10.00
C THR A 37 16.53 -8.49 10.66
N LEU A 38 16.47 -9.76 10.23
CA LEU A 38 15.48 -10.73 10.71
C LEU A 38 16.11 -11.87 11.52
N VAL A 39 17.33 -12.30 11.15
CA VAL A 39 18.00 -13.44 11.81
C VAL A 39 18.98 -12.98 12.89
N GLU A 40 19.88 -12.04 12.58
CA GLU A 40 20.94 -11.65 13.54
C GLU A 40 20.56 -10.45 14.43
N ALA A 41 19.70 -9.54 13.95
CA ALA A 41 19.28 -8.37 14.72
C ALA A 41 18.53 -8.66 16.04
N PRO A 42 17.61 -9.64 16.13
CA PRO A 42 16.86 -9.88 17.37
C PRO A 42 17.71 -10.33 18.55
N GLY A 43 18.89 -10.90 18.30
CA GLY A 43 19.86 -11.30 19.33
C GLY A 43 21.01 -10.31 19.56
N ALA A 44 21.28 -9.42 18.60
CA ALA A 44 22.41 -8.50 18.63
C ALA A 44 22.05 -7.05 18.96
N LEU A 45 20.78 -6.66 18.84
CA LEU A 45 20.30 -5.29 19.08
C LEU A 45 19.38 -5.22 20.30
N ASP A 46 19.48 -4.13 21.07
CA ASP A 46 18.49 -3.82 22.08
C ASP A 46 17.12 -3.48 21.45
N TRP A 47 16.05 -3.71 22.21
CA TRP A 47 14.66 -3.55 21.75
C TRP A 47 14.37 -2.14 21.20
N SER A 48 14.91 -1.09 21.82
CA SER A 48 14.73 0.29 21.39
C SER A 48 15.35 0.56 20.03
N THR A 49 16.57 0.06 19.81
CA THR A 49 17.27 0.18 18.53
C THR A 49 16.51 -0.52 17.42
N MET A 50 16.03 -1.74 17.68
CA MET A 50 15.21 -2.47 16.71
C MET A 50 13.89 -1.75 16.39
N ARG A 51 13.21 -1.18 17.39
CA ARG A 51 11.98 -0.39 17.18
C ARG A 51 12.23 0.91 16.39
N ASN A 52 13.37 1.55 16.58
CA ASN A 52 13.74 2.76 15.83
C ASN A 52 13.98 2.46 14.35
N ILE A 53 14.66 1.36 14.02
CA ILE A 53 14.87 0.92 12.63
C ILE A 53 13.52 0.67 11.94
N GLN A 54 12.58 0.05 12.66
CA GLN A 54 11.24 -0.25 12.15
C GLN A 54 10.30 0.97 12.06
N ALA A 55 10.59 2.05 12.79
CA ALA A 55 9.69 3.20 12.91
C ALA A 55 9.39 3.86 11.56
N GLY A 56 10.38 3.94 10.67
CA GLY A 56 10.22 4.51 9.34
C GLY A 56 9.20 3.73 8.48
N CYS A 57 9.29 2.40 8.48
CA CYS A 57 8.36 1.55 7.72
C CYS A 57 6.95 1.62 8.29
N LYS A 58 6.81 1.60 9.63
CA LYS A 58 5.52 1.75 10.30
C LYS A 58 4.83 3.09 9.97
N GLU A 59 5.59 4.19 9.95
CA GLU A 59 5.06 5.51 9.58
C GLU A 59 4.65 5.59 8.10
N GLN A 60 5.41 4.96 7.19
CA GLN A 60 5.00 4.89 5.78
C GLN A 60 3.69 4.12 5.59
N MET A 61 3.51 2.99 6.28
CA MET A 61 2.25 2.26 6.28
C MET A 61 1.09 3.12 6.79
N ARG A 62 1.29 3.82 7.92
CA ARG A 62 0.28 4.74 8.47
C ARG A 62 -0.16 5.77 7.45
N ARG A 63 0.77 6.35 6.69
CA ARG A 63 0.47 7.32 5.63
C ARG A 63 -0.33 6.70 4.48
N GLY A 64 0.01 5.47 4.07
CA GLY A 64 -0.78 4.73 3.08
C GLY A 64 -2.22 4.49 3.53
N LEU A 65 -2.42 4.14 4.80
CA LEU A 65 -3.75 3.94 5.39
C LEU A 65 -4.57 5.24 5.44
N VAL A 66 -3.95 6.37 5.76
CA VAL A 66 -4.62 7.70 5.70
C VAL A 66 -5.16 7.93 4.29
N ILE A 67 -4.33 7.74 3.25
CA ILE A 67 -4.74 7.95 1.86
C ILE A 67 -5.89 7.01 1.48
N ALA A 68 -5.87 5.75 1.91
CA ALA A 68 -6.92 4.78 1.63
C ALA A 68 -8.26 5.12 2.33
N ILE A 69 -8.22 5.64 3.56
CA ILE A 69 -9.41 6.13 4.28
C ILE A 69 -9.97 7.38 3.60
N GLU A 70 -9.13 8.36 3.28
CA GLU A 70 -9.54 9.61 2.61
C GLU A 70 -10.15 9.37 1.22
N ALA A 71 -9.63 8.37 0.50
CA ALA A 71 -10.17 7.94 -0.79
C ALA A 71 -11.48 7.12 -0.66
N GLY A 72 -11.86 6.74 0.56
CA GLY A 72 -13.05 5.92 0.84
C GLY A 72 -12.91 4.46 0.45
N CYS A 73 -11.68 3.96 0.24
CA CYS A 73 -11.43 2.56 -0.12
C CYS A 73 -11.71 1.61 1.07
N ILE A 74 -11.41 2.08 2.29
CA ILE A 74 -11.67 1.37 3.54
C ILE A 74 -12.49 2.23 4.51
N PRO A 75 -13.18 1.62 5.50
CA PRO A 75 -13.89 2.37 6.53
C PRO A 75 -12.95 3.22 7.39
N ASP A 76 -13.47 4.34 7.90
CA ASP A 76 -12.79 5.11 8.93
C ASP A 76 -12.63 4.26 10.20
N ARG A 77 -11.38 4.07 10.62
CA ARG A 77 -10.99 3.23 11.74
C ARG A 77 -9.85 3.93 12.49
N PRO A 78 -9.67 3.67 13.80
CA PRO A 78 -8.53 4.16 14.55
C PRO A 78 -7.20 3.80 13.86
N LEU A 79 -6.50 4.81 13.34
CA LEU A 79 -5.31 4.62 12.50
C LEU A 79 -4.16 3.93 13.22
N GLU A 80 -3.91 4.25 14.49
CA GLU A 80 -2.79 3.68 15.25
C GLU A 80 -2.95 2.17 15.52
N PRO A 81 -4.11 1.68 16.01
CA PRO A 81 -4.36 0.26 16.13
C PRO A 81 -4.30 -0.47 14.79
N LEU A 82 -4.91 0.08 13.73
CA LEU A 82 -4.89 -0.53 12.40
C LEU A 82 -3.47 -0.64 11.83
N THR A 83 -2.68 0.43 11.96
CA THR A 83 -1.28 0.44 11.54
C THR A 83 -0.47 -0.58 12.33
N SER A 84 -0.69 -0.69 13.64
CA SER A 84 0.06 -1.61 14.48
C SER A 84 -0.28 -3.07 14.17
N LEU A 85 -1.56 -3.38 13.92
CA LEU A 85 -2.01 -4.70 13.52
C LEU A 85 -1.38 -5.13 12.18
N LEU A 86 -1.52 -4.29 11.15
CA LEU A 86 -1.01 -4.61 9.82
C LEU A 86 0.53 -4.68 9.80
N TYR A 87 1.20 -3.73 10.44
CA TYR A 87 2.66 -3.72 10.52
C TYR A 87 3.20 -4.94 11.29
N GLY A 88 2.56 -5.29 12.41
CA GLY A 88 2.91 -6.48 13.18
C GLY A 88 2.74 -7.75 12.36
N GLY A 89 1.60 -7.90 11.67
CA GLY A 89 1.35 -9.06 10.80
C GLY A 89 2.38 -9.20 9.68
N ILE A 90 2.79 -8.10 9.04
CA ILE A 90 3.85 -8.13 8.03
C ILE A 90 5.19 -8.56 8.63
N CYS A 91 5.54 -8.06 9.81
CA CYS A 91 6.78 -8.47 10.48
C CYS A 91 6.78 -9.98 10.77
N GLU A 92 5.67 -10.54 11.26
CA GLU A 92 5.55 -11.98 11.51
C GLU A 92 5.65 -12.79 10.20
N ILE A 93 4.95 -12.37 9.15
CA ILE A 93 5.05 -13.02 7.82
C ILE A 93 6.51 -12.98 7.32
N ALA A 94 7.22 -11.87 7.51
CA ALA A 94 8.62 -11.77 7.10
C ALA A 94 9.51 -12.75 7.88
N LEU A 95 9.21 -13.03 9.15
CA LEU A 95 9.91 -14.05 9.95
C LEU A 95 9.60 -15.45 9.45
N ASP A 96 8.33 -15.77 9.18
CA ASP A 96 7.92 -17.07 8.62
C ASP A 96 8.60 -17.34 7.27
N LEU A 97 8.62 -16.33 6.38
CA LEU A 97 9.33 -16.39 5.11
C LEU A 97 10.84 -16.59 5.29
N ALA A 98 11.42 -16.00 6.33
CA ALA A 98 12.83 -16.15 6.64
C ALA A 98 13.18 -17.53 7.20
N ASP A 99 12.21 -18.37 7.58
CA ASP A 99 12.45 -19.76 8.02
C ASP A 99 11.98 -20.80 6.98
N ALA A 100 11.16 -20.38 6.01
CA ALA A 100 10.60 -21.26 4.98
C ALA A 100 11.66 -21.96 4.10
N ILE A 101 11.40 -23.26 3.83
CA ILE A 101 12.20 -24.09 2.91
C ILE A 101 12.08 -23.56 1.47
N ASP A 102 10.85 -23.21 1.05
CA ASP A 102 10.58 -22.54 -0.22
C ASP A 102 9.96 -21.17 0.07
N GLN A 103 10.82 -20.15 0.06
CA GLN A 103 10.44 -18.78 0.37
C GLN A 103 9.52 -18.17 -0.69
N HIS A 104 9.60 -18.63 -1.94
CA HIS A 104 8.76 -18.11 -3.02
C HIS A 104 7.35 -18.67 -2.91
N ALA A 105 7.21 -19.97 -2.62
CA ALA A 105 5.91 -20.57 -2.34
C ALA A 105 5.24 -19.91 -1.13
N ALA A 106 5.97 -19.73 -0.04
CA ALA A 106 5.45 -19.09 1.17
C ALA A 106 5.04 -17.62 0.95
N LEU A 107 5.73 -16.89 0.06
CA LEU A 107 5.36 -15.52 -0.31
C LEU A 107 4.04 -15.48 -1.10
N GLU A 108 3.84 -16.42 -2.03
CA GLU A 108 2.60 -16.55 -2.79
C GLU A 108 1.42 -16.89 -1.86
N ASP A 109 1.61 -17.77 -0.88
CA ASP A 109 0.58 -18.08 0.14
C ASP A 109 0.26 -16.87 1.03
N SER A 110 1.25 -16.00 1.27
CA SER A 110 1.09 -14.77 2.04
C SER A 110 0.39 -13.64 1.27
N SER A 111 0.06 -13.84 -0.02
CA SER A 111 -0.56 -12.81 -0.88
C SER A 111 -1.97 -12.35 -0.43
N VAL A 112 -2.55 -12.98 0.59
CA VAL A 112 -3.81 -12.59 1.27
C VAL A 112 -3.65 -11.32 2.14
N LEU A 113 -2.51 -10.64 2.08
CA LEU A 113 -2.04 -9.54 2.95
C LEU A 113 -3.04 -8.45 3.34
N LEU A 114 -4.16 -8.29 2.63
CA LEU A 114 -5.21 -7.38 3.04
C LEU A 114 -6.58 -8.06 2.98
N PRO A 115 -7.30 -8.16 4.11
CA PRO A 115 -8.68 -8.64 4.10
C PRO A 115 -9.51 -7.77 3.13
N ASP A 116 -10.48 -8.40 2.47
CA ASP A 116 -11.42 -7.74 1.56
C ASP A 116 -12.43 -6.89 2.37
N ASP A 117 -11.92 -5.89 3.10
CA ASP A 117 -12.70 -4.89 3.84
C ASP A 117 -13.06 -3.70 2.94
N ARG A 118 -13.07 -3.94 1.61
CA ARG A 118 -13.35 -2.93 0.62
C ARG A 118 -14.77 -2.41 0.78
N ARG A 119 -14.93 -1.09 0.72
CA ARG A 119 -16.24 -0.54 0.36
C ARG A 119 -16.51 -0.78 -1.13
N PRO A 120 -17.75 -1.06 -1.55
CA PRO A 120 -18.09 -1.13 -2.96
C PRO A 120 -17.77 0.20 -3.64
N ARG A 121 -16.97 0.16 -4.73
CA ARG A 121 -16.51 1.36 -5.46
C ARG A 121 -17.71 2.19 -5.92
N ARG A 122 -17.75 3.48 -5.54
CA ARG A 122 -18.55 4.47 -6.27
C ARG A 122 -17.78 4.87 -7.53
N PRO A 123 -18.39 4.84 -8.72
CA PRO A 123 -17.71 5.26 -9.94
C PRO A 123 -17.23 6.71 -9.80
N ARG A 124 -15.95 6.93 -10.13
CA ARG A 124 -15.30 8.23 -10.07
C ARG A 124 -16.03 9.17 -11.04
N ARG A 125 -16.63 10.25 -10.53
CA ARG A 125 -17.31 11.24 -11.37
C ARG A 125 -16.24 11.85 -12.30
N PRO A 126 -16.45 11.88 -13.64
CA PRO A 126 -15.46 12.43 -14.54
C PRO A 126 -15.21 13.91 -14.18
N PRO A 127 -13.98 14.41 -14.35
CA PRO A 127 -13.67 15.81 -14.08
C PRO A 127 -14.64 16.67 -14.89
N HIS A 128 -15.36 17.55 -14.19
CA HIS A 128 -16.36 18.42 -14.79
C HIS A 128 -15.80 19.09 -16.05
N GLY A 129 -16.31 18.68 -17.21
CA GLY A 129 -15.96 19.30 -18.47
C GLY A 129 -16.21 20.81 -18.38
N ASN A 130 -15.16 21.58 -18.66
CA ASN A 130 -15.17 23.03 -18.61
C ASN A 130 -16.43 23.61 -19.31
N PRO A 131 -17.30 24.37 -18.62
CA PRO A 131 -18.50 24.98 -19.20
C PRO A 131 -18.22 25.88 -20.41
N ALA A 132 -16.98 26.37 -20.55
CA ALA A 132 -16.56 27.27 -21.61
C ALA A 132 -16.58 26.62 -23.01
N ALA A 133 -16.45 25.29 -23.13
CA ALA A 133 -16.43 24.61 -24.42
C ALA A 133 -17.82 24.49 -25.09
N ARG A 134 -18.91 24.65 -24.33
CA ARG A 134 -20.29 24.54 -24.87
C ARG A 134 -20.82 25.80 -25.54
N ARG A 135 -20.12 26.94 -25.41
CA ARG A 135 -20.62 28.22 -25.95
C ARG A 135 -20.24 28.49 -27.42
N HIS A 136 -19.32 27.73 -27.99
CA HIS A 136 -18.87 27.92 -29.39
C HIS A 136 -19.60 27.07 -30.44
N GLN A 137 -20.57 26.23 -30.07
CA GLN A 137 -21.35 25.42 -31.02
C GLN A 137 -22.76 25.95 -31.32
N ARG A 138 -23.09 27.19 -30.90
CA ARG A 138 -24.42 27.80 -31.11
C ARG A 138 -24.40 29.09 -31.95
N SER A 139 -23.64 29.11 -33.03
CA SER A 139 -23.71 30.20 -34.01
C SER A 139 -23.21 29.78 -35.39
N VAL A 140 -24.05 29.03 -36.12
CA VAL A 140 -24.00 28.97 -37.59
C VAL A 140 -25.38 29.36 -38.10
N PRO A 141 -25.55 30.45 -38.88
CA PRO A 141 -26.83 30.79 -39.47
C PRO A 141 -27.09 29.87 -40.67
N ARG A 142 -28.32 29.32 -40.74
CA ARG A 142 -28.81 28.63 -41.92
C ARG A 142 -29.03 29.65 -43.04
N GLY A 143 -28.14 29.67 -44.03
CA GLY A 143 -28.35 30.39 -45.29
C GLY A 143 -29.40 29.70 -46.14
N ARG A 144 -30.42 30.46 -46.56
CA ARG A 144 -31.33 30.13 -47.67
C ARG A 144 -30.70 30.64 -48.97
N GLY A 145 -30.78 29.84 -50.03
CA GLY A 145 -30.39 30.19 -51.40
C GLY A 145 -30.53 28.96 -52.27
#